data_AF-A0A067NXV9-F1
#
_entry.id   AF-A0A067NXV9-F1
#
_cell.length_a   1.000
_cell.length_b   1.000
_cell.length_c   1.000
_cell.angle_alpha   90.00
_cell.angle_beta   90.00
_cell.angle_gamma   90.00
#
_symmetry.space_group_name_H-M   'P 1'
#
loop_
_entity.id
_entity.type
_entity.pdbx_description
1 polymer ?
#
loop_
_entity_poly.entity_id
_entity_poly.type
_entity_poly.pdbx_seq_one_letter_code
_entity_poly.pdbx_strand_id
1 'polypeptide(L)'
;MLLKVFAKLTSLENKMASMEAAAPDYSVSASLKVNIDKYAAGVLLSSKVIAYKGDPPTEQLLSILRKLRFDLPMEIERNPADWGKVITACQDSLTQLRSKLKKLIANSVKLPNTDVFLPDSECQDIYMLTKSLVANTSCKISAPLCARVALMRKVYIAKPGSDFWDKVDGKLRSIRRQAEYIEDRFQKKNMETWQELLENMSRP
;
A
#
# COMPACT_ATOMS: atom_id res chain seq x y z
N MET A 1 -15.75 47.65 34.73
CA MET A 1 -14.83 47.05 33.73
C MET A 1 -15.17 45.58 33.46
N LEU A 2 -15.41 44.77 34.50
CA LEU A 2 -15.80 43.34 34.40
C LEU A 2 -17.03 43.03 33.52
N LEU A 3 -18.12 43.80 33.64
CA LEU A 3 -19.33 43.64 32.81
C LEU A 3 -19.08 43.71 31.29
N LYS A 4 -18.15 44.58 30.85
CA LYS A 4 -17.79 44.72 29.44
C LYS A 4 -16.96 43.53 28.93
N VAL A 5 -16.16 42.92 29.79
CA VAL A 5 -15.36 41.73 29.46
C VAL A 5 -16.28 40.52 29.36
N PHE A 6 -17.17 40.34 30.33
CA PHE A 6 -18.15 39.25 30.33
C PHE A 6 -19.05 39.29 29.09
N ALA A 7 -19.65 40.45 28.78
CA ALA A 7 -20.48 40.60 27.58
C ALA A 7 -19.72 40.32 26.27
N LYS A 8 -18.43 40.68 26.18
CA LYS A 8 -17.59 40.33 25.03
C LYS A 8 -17.29 38.84 24.96
N LEU A 9 -17.06 38.18 26.09
CA LEU A 9 -16.80 36.74 26.15
C LEU A 9 -18.02 35.96 25.68
N THR A 10 -19.21 36.28 26.21
CA THR A 10 -20.47 35.65 25.79
C THR A 10 -20.78 35.93 24.31
N SER A 11 -20.48 37.14 23.81
CA SER A 11 -20.64 37.45 22.39
C SER A 11 -19.69 36.63 21.50
N LEU A 12 -18.47 36.34 21.98
CA LEU A 12 -17.52 35.46 21.29
C LEU A 12 -18.00 34.00 21.32
N GLU A 13 -18.46 33.51 22.47
CA GLU A 13 -19.02 32.15 22.61
C GLU A 13 -20.21 31.94 21.69
N ASN A 14 -21.16 32.89 21.66
CA ASN A 14 -22.32 32.82 20.77
C ASN A 14 -21.93 32.86 19.30
N LYS A 15 -20.93 33.66 18.93
CA LYS A 15 -20.39 33.68 17.57
C LYS A 15 -19.73 32.36 17.21
N MET A 16 -18.91 31.80 18.10
CA MET A 16 -18.30 30.48 17.90
C MET A 16 -19.36 29.39 17.72
N ALA A 17 -20.36 29.33 18.60
CA ALA A 17 -21.47 28.36 18.49
C ALA A 17 -22.25 28.51 17.18
N SER A 18 -22.48 29.75 16.71
CA SER A 18 -23.14 29.99 15.42
C SER A 18 -22.29 29.58 14.22
N MET A 19 -20.96 29.69 14.32
CA MET A 19 -20.04 29.27 13.26
C MET A 19 -19.93 27.74 13.19
N GLU A 20 -19.98 27.05 14.32
CA GLU A 20 -20.03 25.58 14.38
C GLU A 20 -21.33 25.03 13.77
N ALA A 21 -22.47 25.65 14.09
CA ALA A 21 -23.77 25.25 13.54
C ALA A 21 -23.90 25.46 12.01
N ALA A 22 -23.07 26.35 11.43
CA ALA A 22 -23.04 26.65 10.00
C ALA A 22 -21.87 25.98 9.25
N ALA A 23 -21.02 25.21 9.96
CA ALA A 23 -19.87 24.57 9.34
C ALA A 23 -20.34 23.48 8.34
N PRO A 24 -19.80 23.47 7.11
CA PRO A 24 -20.15 22.45 6.14
C PRO A 24 -19.64 21.08 6.57
N ASP A 25 -20.37 20.02 6.22
CA ASP A 25 -19.91 18.64 6.39
C ASP A 25 -18.51 18.46 5.81
N TYR A 26 -17.61 17.83 6.57
CA TYR A 26 -16.26 17.57 6.09
C TYR A 26 -16.30 16.75 4.81
N SER A 27 -15.47 17.15 3.85
CA SER A 27 -15.23 16.42 2.61
C SER A 27 -13.73 16.33 2.34
N VAL A 28 -13.31 15.23 1.71
CA VAL A 28 -11.91 15.03 1.33
C VAL A 28 -11.57 16.05 0.26
N SER A 29 -10.60 16.94 0.56
CA SER A 29 -10.18 17.97 -0.38
C SER A 29 -9.55 17.36 -1.64
N ALA A 30 -9.62 18.08 -2.77
CA ALA A 30 -9.00 17.64 -4.02
C ALA A 30 -7.47 17.45 -3.87
N SER A 31 -6.82 18.33 -3.12
CA SER A 31 -5.39 18.25 -2.79
C SER A 31 -5.07 16.99 -1.96
N LEU A 32 -5.86 16.70 -0.93
CA LEU A 32 -5.72 15.47 -0.15
C LEU A 32 -5.91 14.24 -1.03
N LYS A 33 -6.89 14.23 -1.94
CA LYS A 33 -7.11 13.11 -2.87
C LYS A 33 -5.90 12.86 -3.78
N VAL A 34 -5.28 13.91 -4.33
CA VAL A 34 -4.06 13.79 -5.16
C VAL A 34 -2.91 13.18 -4.35
N ASN A 35 -2.74 13.61 -3.10
CA ASN A 35 -1.73 13.03 -2.21
C ASN A 35 -2.04 11.56 -1.88
N ILE A 36 -3.30 11.22 -1.56
CA ILE A 36 -3.74 9.84 -1.34
C ILE A 36 -3.35 8.97 -2.54
N ASP A 37 -3.68 9.40 -3.77
CA ASP A 37 -3.39 8.63 -4.98
C ASP A 37 -1.89 8.42 -5.21
N LYS A 38 -1.09 9.47 -4.97
CA LYS A 38 0.37 9.42 -5.10
C LYS A 38 0.98 8.42 -4.10
N TYR A 39 0.57 8.47 -2.84
CA TYR A 39 1.11 7.58 -1.80
C TYR A 39 0.53 6.16 -1.91
N ALA A 40 -0.72 5.99 -2.33
CA ALA A 40 -1.31 4.68 -2.61
C ALA A 40 -0.52 3.93 -3.69
N ALA A 41 -0.09 4.62 -4.75
CA ALA A 41 0.80 4.03 -5.76
C ALA A 41 2.13 3.60 -5.15
N GLY A 42 2.73 4.42 -4.29
CA GLY A 42 3.95 4.09 -3.54
C GLY A 42 3.79 2.87 -2.63
N VAL A 43 2.66 2.73 -1.94
CA VAL A 43 2.35 1.58 -1.08
C VAL A 43 2.28 0.30 -1.91
N LEU A 44 1.52 0.29 -3.01
CA LEU A 44 1.34 -0.91 -3.84
C LEU A 44 2.61 -1.30 -4.61
N LEU A 45 3.38 -0.32 -5.08
CA LEU A 45 4.63 -0.57 -5.81
C LEU A 45 5.83 -0.73 -4.88
N SER A 46 5.64 -0.69 -3.57
CA SER A 46 6.70 -0.96 -2.61
C SER A 46 7.13 -2.42 -2.67
N SER A 47 8.44 -2.67 -2.77
CA SER A 47 9.03 -4.00 -2.63
C SER A 47 8.90 -4.58 -1.22
N LYS A 48 8.38 -3.80 -0.26
CA LYS A 48 8.13 -4.21 1.12
C LYS A 48 6.65 -4.46 1.42
N VAL A 49 5.72 -4.27 0.48
CA VAL A 49 4.30 -4.48 0.78
C VAL A 49 4.04 -5.92 1.22
N ILE A 50 3.28 -6.09 2.30
CA ILE A 50 2.97 -7.40 2.89
C ILE A 50 1.84 -8.07 2.10
N ALA A 51 0.80 -7.31 1.77
CA ALA A 51 -0.35 -7.76 1.00
C ALA A 51 -0.86 -6.62 0.09
N TYR A 52 -1.42 -7.00 -1.05
CA TYR A 52 -2.06 -6.09 -2.00
C TYR A 52 -3.55 -5.91 -1.69
N LYS A 53 -4.17 -6.77 -0.89
CA LYS A 53 -5.58 -6.67 -0.50
C LYS A 53 -5.75 -6.75 1.02
N GLY A 54 -6.89 -6.23 1.47
CA GLY A 54 -7.26 -6.16 2.89
C GLY A 54 -6.73 -4.91 3.57
N ASP A 55 -6.65 -4.98 4.90
CA ASP A 55 -6.27 -3.86 5.75
C ASP A 55 -4.80 -3.41 5.65
N PRO A 56 -3.79 -4.30 5.45
CA PRO A 56 -2.38 -3.90 5.47
C PRO A 56 -2.01 -2.71 4.56
N PRO A 57 -2.40 -2.66 3.27
CA PRO A 57 -2.10 -1.50 2.43
C PRO A 57 -2.84 -0.23 2.89
N THR A 58 -4.06 -0.37 3.40
CA THR A 58 -4.85 0.76 3.93
C THR A 58 -4.20 1.34 5.18
N GLU A 59 -3.84 0.49 6.15
CA GLU A 59 -3.16 0.94 7.38
C GLU A 59 -1.80 1.57 7.10
N GLN A 60 -1.05 1.04 6.13
CA GLN A 60 0.21 1.64 5.71
C GLN A 60 0.01 3.04 5.11
N LEU A 61 -1.03 3.22 4.30
CA LEU A 61 -1.38 4.52 3.72
C LEU A 61 -1.86 5.50 4.80
N LEU A 62 -2.75 5.06 5.70
CA LEU A 62 -3.23 5.87 6.83
C LEU A 62 -2.08 6.28 7.76
N SER A 63 -1.11 5.41 8.01
CA SER A 63 0.10 5.74 8.79
C SER A 63 0.89 6.87 8.14
N ILE A 64 1.03 6.87 6.80
CA ILE A 64 1.68 7.95 6.06
C ILE A 64 0.89 9.26 6.20
N LEU A 65 -0.44 9.21 6.05
CA LEU A 65 -1.30 10.39 6.15
C LEU A 65 -1.30 10.99 7.56
N ARG A 66 -1.36 10.15 8.61
CA ARG A 66 -1.26 10.59 10.02
C ARG A 66 0.07 11.30 10.30
N LYS A 67 1.15 10.84 9.68
CA LYS A 67 2.49 11.41 9.84
C LYS A 67 2.66 12.74 9.10
N LEU A 68 2.12 12.84 7.89
CA LEU A 68 2.34 14.00 7.01
C LEU A 68 1.23 15.05 7.10
N ARG A 69 0.06 14.70 7.66
CA ARG A 69 -1.07 15.60 7.96
C ARG A 69 -1.51 16.48 6.77
N PHE A 70 -1.46 15.96 5.55
CA PHE A 70 -1.85 16.70 4.34
C PHE A 70 -3.29 17.19 4.41
N ASP A 71 -3.51 18.50 4.54
CA ASP A 71 -4.84 19.14 4.56
C ASP A 71 -5.85 18.44 5.50
N LEU A 72 -5.37 17.75 6.54
CA LEU A 72 -6.22 17.05 7.51
C LEU A 72 -6.54 18.02 8.65
N PRO A 73 -7.82 18.22 8.99
CA PRO A 73 -8.20 18.98 10.17
C PRO A 73 -7.58 18.40 11.43
N MET A 74 -7.34 19.28 12.41
CA MET A 74 -6.86 18.84 13.72
C MET A 74 -7.92 17.95 14.37
N GLU A 75 -7.48 16.84 14.96
CA GLU A 75 -8.34 15.87 15.66
C GLU A 75 -9.44 15.20 14.82
N ILE A 76 -9.37 15.24 13.49
CA ILE A 76 -10.34 14.55 12.61
C ILE A 76 -10.49 13.07 12.97
N GLU A 77 -9.44 12.43 13.48
CA GLU A 77 -9.46 11.03 13.91
C GLU A 77 -10.40 10.76 15.11
N ARG A 78 -10.75 11.79 15.89
CA ARG A 78 -11.72 11.68 16.99
C ARG A 78 -13.16 11.67 16.50
N ASN A 79 -13.41 12.14 15.28
CA ASN A 79 -14.73 12.06 14.65
C ASN A 79 -14.79 10.82 13.73
N PRO A 80 -15.48 9.74 14.14
CA PRO A 80 -15.51 8.51 13.35
C PRO A 80 -16.15 8.68 11.97
N ALA A 81 -17.12 9.59 11.83
CA ALA A 81 -17.80 9.81 10.57
C ALA A 81 -16.88 10.48 9.54
N ASP A 82 -16.17 11.53 9.95
CA ASP A 82 -15.27 12.26 9.06
C ASP A 82 -13.98 11.50 8.78
N TRP A 83 -13.44 10.81 9.79
CA TRP A 83 -12.33 9.89 9.58
C TRP A 83 -12.71 8.73 8.66
N GLY A 84 -13.94 8.24 8.75
CA GLY A 84 -14.51 7.25 7.84
C GLY A 84 -14.42 7.69 6.37
N LYS A 85 -14.70 8.96 6.07
CA LYS A 85 -14.58 9.51 4.70
C LYS A 85 -13.13 9.44 4.18
N VAL A 86 -12.15 9.71 5.04
CA VAL A 86 -10.71 9.60 4.68
C VAL A 86 -10.32 8.14 4.44
N ILE A 87 -10.77 7.21 5.29
CA ILE A 87 -10.53 5.77 5.12
C ILE A 87 -11.10 5.29 3.78
N THR A 88 -12.35 5.64 3.47
CA THR A 88 -13.00 5.27 2.21
C THR A 88 -12.21 5.80 1.01
N ALA A 89 -11.79 7.07 1.03
CA ALA A 89 -10.98 7.64 -0.04
C ALA A 89 -9.65 6.88 -0.25
N CYS A 90 -9.02 6.41 0.82
CA CYS A 90 -7.82 5.57 0.76
C CYS A 90 -8.12 4.20 0.13
N GLN A 91 -9.17 3.52 0.59
CA GLN A 91 -9.58 2.21 0.09
C GLN A 91 -9.97 2.25 -1.40
N ASP A 92 -10.67 3.30 -1.83
CA ASP A 92 -11.05 3.52 -3.21
C ASP A 92 -9.82 3.72 -4.09
N SER A 93 -8.89 4.58 -3.66
CA SER A 93 -7.63 4.81 -4.37
C SER A 93 -6.83 3.52 -4.57
N LEU A 94 -6.66 2.73 -3.50
CA LEU A 94 -5.98 1.43 -3.55
C LEU A 94 -6.71 0.45 -4.48
N THR A 95 -8.03 0.45 -4.50
CA THR A 95 -8.84 -0.43 -5.37
C THR A 95 -8.75 -0.03 -6.83
N GLN A 96 -8.82 1.26 -7.15
CA GLN A 96 -8.66 1.78 -8.49
C GLN A 96 -7.25 1.50 -9.03
N LEU A 97 -6.21 1.75 -8.22
CA LEU A 97 -4.83 1.47 -8.60
C LEU A 97 -4.59 -0.02 -8.85
N ARG A 98 -5.07 -0.90 -7.97
CA ARG A 98 -4.99 -2.35 -8.21
C ARG A 98 -5.67 -2.74 -9.52
N SER A 99 -6.85 -2.20 -9.79
CA SER A 99 -7.55 -2.46 -11.05
C SER A 99 -6.71 -2.01 -12.26
N LYS A 100 -6.08 -0.83 -12.17
CA LYS A 100 -5.16 -0.31 -13.21
C LYS A 100 -3.92 -1.19 -13.39
N LEU A 101 -3.25 -1.58 -12.31
CA LEU A 101 -2.07 -2.45 -12.34
C LEU A 101 -2.40 -3.81 -12.96
N LYS A 102 -3.54 -4.41 -12.57
CA LYS A 102 -4.00 -5.68 -13.13
C LYS A 102 -4.24 -5.58 -14.65
N LYS A 103 -4.84 -4.48 -15.13
CA LYS A 103 -5.03 -4.23 -16.57
C LYS A 103 -3.70 -4.12 -17.31
N LEU A 104 -2.71 -3.43 -16.76
CA LEU A 104 -1.37 -3.33 -17.36
C LEU A 104 -0.68 -4.69 -17.44
N ILE A 105 -0.79 -5.51 -16.38
CA ILE A 105 -0.27 -6.88 -16.39
C ILE A 105 -1.02 -7.73 -17.43
N ALA A 106 -2.34 -7.62 -17.53
CA ALA A 106 -3.13 -8.33 -18.53
C ALA A 106 -2.65 -8.01 -19.95
N ASN A 107 -2.51 -6.72 -20.27
CA ASN A 107 -2.06 -6.25 -21.59
C ASN A 107 -0.61 -6.65 -21.91
N SER A 108 0.18 -7.05 -20.91
CA SER A 108 1.56 -7.53 -21.14
C SER A 108 1.64 -8.97 -21.65
N VAL A 109 0.53 -9.74 -21.53
CA VAL A 109 0.47 -11.17 -21.87
C VAL A 109 -0.77 -11.56 -22.68
N LYS A 110 -1.75 -10.66 -22.83
CA LYS A 110 -2.96 -10.87 -23.61
C LYS A 110 -3.13 -9.76 -24.63
N LEU A 111 -3.79 -10.10 -25.74
CA LEU A 111 -4.29 -9.11 -26.69
C LEU A 111 -5.36 -8.23 -26.00
N PRO A 112 -5.33 -6.90 -26.16
CA PRO A 112 -6.27 -5.99 -25.52
C PRO A 112 -7.74 -6.37 -25.82
N ASN A 113 -8.59 -6.38 -24.79
CA ASN A 113 -10.02 -6.72 -24.88
C ASN A 113 -10.33 -8.13 -25.38
N THR A 114 -9.38 -9.07 -25.29
CA THR A 114 -9.59 -10.47 -25.65
C THR A 114 -9.07 -11.39 -24.54
N ASP A 115 -9.50 -12.66 -24.57
CA ASP A 115 -8.96 -13.71 -23.72
C ASP A 115 -7.79 -14.47 -24.34
N VAL A 116 -7.30 -14.01 -25.49
CA VAL A 116 -6.21 -14.63 -26.23
C VAL A 116 -4.87 -14.19 -25.64
N PHE A 117 -4.06 -15.17 -25.23
CA PHE A 117 -2.69 -14.94 -24.79
C PHE A 117 -1.78 -14.67 -25.99
N LEU A 118 -0.86 -13.73 -25.82
CA LEU A 118 0.19 -13.44 -26.79
C LEU A 118 1.19 -14.60 -26.83
N PRO A 119 1.82 -14.86 -27.99
CA PRO A 119 2.98 -15.73 -28.04
C PRO A 119 4.11 -15.13 -27.19
N ASP A 120 5.02 -15.98 -26.70
CA ASP A 120 6.11 -15.55 -25.80
C ASP A 120 7.00 -14.45 -26.41
N SER A 121 7.17 -14.44 -27.73
CA SER A 121 7.94 -13.44 -28.47
C SER A 121 7.30 -12.04 -28.47
N GLU A 122 5.99 -11.95 -28.24
CA GLU A 122 5.23 -10.69 -28.23
C GLU A 122 4.88 -10.25 -26.81
N CYS A 123 5.11 -11.11 -25.81
CA CYS A 123 4.94 -10.75 -24.41
C CYS A 123 5.93 -9.65 -24.01
N GLN A 124 5.43 -8.63 -23.32
CA GLN A 124 6.27 -7.51 -22.88
C GLN A 124 7.31 -8.00 -21.86
N ASP A 125 8.57 -7.58 -22.03
CA ASP A 125 9.62 -7.86 -21.04
C ASP A 125 9.25 -7.33 -19.63
N ILE A 126 9.70 -8.01 -18.58
CA ILE A 126 9.38 -7.65 -17.19
C ILE A 126 9.89 -6.25 -16.82
N TYR A 127 11.06 -5.85 -17.29
CA TYR A 127 11.58 -4.51 -17.05
C TYR A 127 10.71 -3.46 -17.74
N MET A 128 10.30 -3.71 -18.98
CA MET A 128 9.42 -2.82 -19.72
C MET A 128 8.02 -2.72 -19.09
N LEU A 129 7.45 -3.85 -18.64
CA LEU A 129 6.20 -3.86 -17.88
C LEU A 129 6.37 -3.05 -16.58
N THR A 130 7.46 -3.27 -15.84
CA THR A 130 7.73 -2.53 -14.61
C THR A 130 7.84 -1.03 -14.87
N LYS A 131 8.51 -0.63 -15.96
CA LYS A 131 8.60 0.76 -16.42
C LYS A 131 7.22 1.36 -16.69
N SER A 132 6.32 0.60 -17.32
CA SER A 132 4.94 1.06 -17.55
C SER A 132 4.14 1.25 -16.26
N LEU A 133 4.33 0.37 -15.27
CA LEU A 133 3.64 0.43 -13.97
C LEU A 133 4.09 1.66 -13.15
N VAL A 134 5.36 2.06 -13.24
CA VAL A 134 5.90 3.20 -12.50
C VAL A 134 5.78 4.55 -13.21
N ALA A 135 5.46 4.59 -14.51
CA ALA A 135 5.61 5.76 -15.38
C ALA A 135 4.94 7.06 -14.86
N ASN A 136 3.83 6.94 -14.14
CA ASN A 136 3.09 8.08 -13.56
C ASN A 136 3.20 8.12 -12.03
N THR A 137 4.31 7.66 -11.49
CA THR A 137 4.54 7.54 -10.05
C THR A 137 5.92 8.08 -9.68
N SER A 138 6.15 8.32 -8.39
CA SER A 138 7.48 8.66 -7.87
C SER A 138 8.35 7.42 -7.58
N CYS A 139 7.89 6.22 -7.96
CA CYS A 139 8.60 4.98 -7.67
C CYS A 139 9.76 4.77 -8.65
N LYS A 140 10.91 4.35 -8.10
CA LYS A 140 12.08 3.96 -8.91
C LYS A 140 12.01 2.48 -9.24
N ILE A 141 12.39 2.13 -10.47
CA ILE A 141 12.55 0.73 -10.87
C ILE A 141 13.70 0.14 -10.06
N SER A 142 13.49 -1.07 -9.55
CA SER A 142 14.50 -1.82 -8.79
C SER A 142 14.33 -3.32 -9.07
N ALA A 143 15.40 -4.10 -8.92
CA ALA A 143 15.32 -5.54 -9.11
C ALA A 143 14.24 -6.22 -8.23
N PRO A 144 14.06 -5.85 -6.94
CA PRO A 144 12.96 -6.38 -6.13
C PRO A 144 11.58 -6.04 -6.67
N LEU A 145 11.38 -4.85 -7.24
CA LEU A 145 10.12 -4.48 -7.87
C LEU A 145 9.87 -5.31 -9.13
N CYS A 146 10.88 -5.47 -9.99
CA CYS A 146 10.79 -6.33 -11.17
C CYS A 146 10.42 -7.79 -10.79
N ALA A 147 11.03 -8.33 -9.73
CA ALA A 147 10.72 -9.67 -9.24
C ALA A 147 9.25 -9.79 -8.78
N ARG A 148 8.71 -8.77 -8.11
CA ARG A 148 7.29 -8.73 -7.74
C ARG A 148 6.37 -8.65 -8.95
N VAL A 149 6.72 -7.84 -9.94
CA VAL A 149 5.97 -7.73 -11.20
C VAL A 149 5.98 -9.07 -11.94
N ALA A 150 7.12 -9.76 -11.98
CA ALA A 150 7.22 -11.10 -12.55
C ALA A 150 6.32 -12.11 -11.83
N LEU A 151 6.29 -12.06 -10.49
CA LEU A 151 5.40 -12.88 -9.67
C LEU A 151 3.93 -12.62 -10.01
N MET A 152 3.52 -11.34 -10.07
CA MET A 152 2.17 -10.96 -10.43
C MET A 152 1.78 -11.46 -11.82
N ARG A 153 2.66 -11.29 -12.82
CA ARG A 153 2.44 -11.78 -14.18
C ARG A 153 2.28 -13.29 -14.21
N LYS A 154 3.14 -14.02 -13.50
CA LYS A 154 3.05 -15.49 -13.39
C LYS A 154 1.72 -15.94 -12.77
N VAL A 155 1.26 -15.26 -11.70
CA VAL A 155 -0.03 -15.55 -11.08
C VAL A 155 -1.18 -15.23 -12.04
N TYR A 156 -1.08 -14.14 -12.80
CA TYR A 156 -2.10 -13.74 -13.76
C TYR A 156 -2.25 -14.77 -14.88
N ILE A 157 -1.15 -15.25 -15.46
CA ILE A 157 -1.15 -16.30 -16.48
C ILE A 157 -1.83 -17.57 -15.95
N ALA A 158 -1.52 -17.96 -14.71
CA ALA A 158 -2.08 -19.18 -14.12
C ALA A 158 -3.57 -19.08 -13.79
N LYS A 159 -4.03 -17.94 -13.24
CA LYS A 159 -5.42 -17.71 -12.84
C LYS A 159 -5.81 -16.24 -13.05
N PRO A 160 -6.25 -15.87 -14.26
CA PRO A 160 -6.82 -14.56 -14.51
C PRO A 160 -8.25 -14.54 -13.95
N GLY A 161 -8.46 -13.88 -12.81
CA GLY A 161 -9.77 -13.93 -12.13
C GLY A 161 -10.00 -12.81 -11.12
N SER A 162 -11.21 -12.75 -10.58
CA SER A 162 -11.56 -11.82 -9.48
C SER A 162 -10.73 -12.09 -8.21
N ASP A 163 -10.29 -13.34 -8.01
CA ASP A 163 -9.42 -13.79 -6.93
C ASP A 163 -7.92 -13.53 -7.17
N PHE A 164 -7.56 -12.90 -8.28
CA PHE A 164 -6.16 -12.64 -8.67
C PHE A 164 -5.30 -12.08 -7.53
N TRP A 165 -5.77 -11.02 -6.87
CA TRP A 165 -5.02 -10.40 -5.77
C TRP A 165 -4.89 -11.30 -4.55
N ASP A 166 -5.92 -12.10 -4.24
CA ASP A 166 -5.87 -13.09 -3.16
C ASP A 166 -4.82 -14.18 -3.45
N LYS A 167 -4.67 -14.56 -4.72
CA LYS A 167 -3.63 -15.51 -5.17
C LYS A 167 -2.23 -14.91 -5.13
N VAL A 168 -2.06 -13.65 -5.53
CA VAL A 168 -0.78 -12.93 -5.40
C VAL A 168 -0.36 -12.90 -3.93
N ASP A 169 -1.27 -12.50 -3.04
CA ASP A 169 -1.01 -12.42 -1.61
C ASP A 169 -0.74 -13.79 -0.99
N GLY A 170 -1.48 -14.82 -1.42
CA GLY A 170 -1.22 -16.21 -1.03
C GLY A 170 0.18 -16.68 -1.43
N LYS A 171 0.62 -16.36 -2.65
CA LYS A 171 1.95 -16.74 -3.13
C LYS A 171 3.06 -15.98 -2.40
N LEU A 172 2.86 -14.70 -2.11
CA LEU A 172 3.79 -13.90 -1.30
C LEU A 172 3.92 -14.46 0.11
N ARG A 173 2.82 -14.84 0.76
CA ARG A 173 2.85 -15.50 2.07
C ARG A 173 3.63 -16.82 2.04
N SER A 174 3.41 -17.63 1.00
CA SER A 174 4.16 -18.88 0.82
C SER A 174 5.65 -18.65 0.64
N ILE A 175 6.06 -17.65 -0.16
CA ILE A 175 7.47 -17.29 -0.36
C ILE A 175 8.11 -16.85 0.96
N ARG A 176 7.42 -16.03 1.77
CA ARG A 176 7.95 -15.58 3.07
C ARG A 176 8.14 -16.73 4.05
N ARG A 177 7.14 -17.61 4.19
CA ARG A 177 7.26 -18.81 5.03
C ARG A 177 8.41 -19.70 4.59
N GLN A 178 8.61 -19.85 3.28
CA GLN A 178 9.73 -20.62 2.76
C GLN A 178 11.07 -19.97 3.08
N ALA A 179 11.16 -18.63 2.98
CA ALA A 179 12.36 -17.89 3.35
C ALA A 179 12.68 -18.03 4.85
N GLU A 180 11.69 -17.88 5.73
CA GLU A 180 11.82 -18.06 7.18
C GLU A 180 12.32 -19.47 7.53
N TYR A 181 11.75 -20.50 6.90
CA TYR A 181 12.18 -21.88 7.10
C TYR A 181 13.62 -22.14 6.64
N ILE A 182 14.01 -21.54 5.51
CA ILE A 182 15.39 -21.63 5.01
C ILE A 182 16.35 -20.93 5.97
N GLU A 183 15.98 -19.76 6.48
CA GLU A 183 16.79 -18.98 7.43
C GLU A 183 17.00 -19.75 8.74
N ASP A 184 15.95 -20.32 9.33
CA ASP A 184 16.05 -21.18 10.52
C ASP A 184 16.99 -22.38 10.30
N ARG A 185 16.87 -23.04 9.14
CA ARG A 185 17.76 -24.15 8.78
C ARG A 185 19.23 -23.71 8.67
N PHE A 186 19.48 -22.55 8.05
CA PHE A 186 20.83 -22.01 7.94
C PHE A 186 21.43 -21.66 9.29
N GLN A 187 20.64 -21.06 10.21
CA GLN A 187 21.10 -20.73 11.56
C GLN A 187 21.44 -21.99 12.36
N LYS A 188 20.59 -23.02 12.31
CA LYS A 188 20.85 -24.31 12.97
C LYS A 188 22.14 -24.97 12.47
N LYS A 189 22.30 -25.07 11.15
CA LYS A 189 23.52 -25.66 10.56
C LYS A 189 24.78 -24.88 10.93
N ASN A 190 24.72 -23.55 10.93
CA ASN A 190 25.84 -22.73 11.37
C ASN A 190 26.18 -22.99 12.85
N MET A 191 25.18 -23.09 13.71
CA MET A 191 25.38 -23.36 15.14
C MET A 191 26.00 -24.75 15.38
N GLU A 192 25.54 -25.78 14.68
CA GLU A 192 26.13 -27.14 14.70
C GLU A 192 27.59 -27.10 14.25
N THR A 193 27.90 -26.38 13.16
CA THR A 193 29.26 -26.22 12.65
C THR A 193 30.18 -25.54 13.67
N TRP A 194 29.69 -24.50 14.36
CA TRP A 194 30.45 -23.83 15.42
C TRP A 194 30.69 -24.74 16.63
N GLN A 195 29.71 -25.57 17.00
CA GLN A 195 29.85 -26.55 18.08
C GLN A 195 30.88 -27.62 17.74
N GLU A 196 30.84 -28.18 16.52
CA GLU A 196 31.85 -29.15 16.04
C GLU A 196 33.26 -28.55 16.04
N LEU A 197 33.43 -27.29 15.63
CA LEU A 197 34.72 -26.61 15.67
C LEU A 197 35.21 -26.40 17.11
N LEU A 198 34.34 -25.99 18.03
CA LEU A 198 34.68 -25.82 19.45
C LEU A 198 35.05 -27.16 20.11
N GLU A 199 34.34 -28.24 19.80
CA GLU A 199 34.66 -29.58 20.28
C GLU A 199 35.99 -30.09 19.74
N ASN A 200 36.28 -29.87 18.46
CA ASN A 200 37.55 -30.27 17.84
C ASN A 200 38.75 -29.45 18.34
N MET A 201 38.54 -28.17 18.69
CA MET A 201 39.58 -27.33 19.32
C MET A 201 39.80 -27.64 20.81
N SER A 202 38.85 -28.31 21.47
CA SER A 202 38.94 -28.68 22.89
C SER A 202 39.49 -30.10 23.11
N ARG A 203 39.78 -30.84 22.04
CA ARG A 203 40.45 -32.15 22.11
C ARG A 203 41.97 -31.91 22.14
N PRO A 204 42.68 -32.36 23.20
CA PRO A 204 44.12 -32.18 23.35
C PRO A 204 44.95 -32.99 22.35
#